data_AF-A0A834WX46-F1
#
_entry.id   AF-A0A834WX46-F1
#
_cell.length_a   1.000
_cell.length_b   1.000
_cell.length_c   1.000
_cell.angle_alpha   90.00
_cell.angle_beta   90.00
_cell.angle_gamma   90.00
#
_symmetry.space_group_name_H-M   'P 1'
#
loop_
_entity.id
_entity.type
_entity.pdbx_description
1 polymer ?
#
loop_
_entity_poly.entity_id
_entity_poly.type
_entity_poly.pdbx_seq_one_letter_code
_entity_poly.pdbx_strand_id
1 'polypeptide(L)'
;MFNLSSNFLTHRDAWAGTFEHIVGDLTSPRTDCPEDGKLSEFQSEVVQLAAVLNGDHFLSSFPDEMSNKMSVKEAHDYVRGAVSRFIRASKEAIKLGAHESAIVDMRSSLTTRSSIHN
;
A
#
# COMPACT_ATOMS: atom_id res chain seq x y z
N MET A 1 -20.18 -31.87 -13.02
CA MET A 1 -20.36 -31.59 -11.58
C MET A 1 -19.27 -32.38 -10.85
N PHE A 2 -18.22 -31.70 -10.37
CA PHE A 2 -17.02 -32.36 -9.87
C PHE A 2 -17.28 -32.90 -8.45
N ASN A 3 -17.15 -34.21 -8.29
CA ASN A 3 -17.24 -34.92 -7.02
C ASN A 3 -15.85 -34.90 -6.36
N LEU A 4 -15.64 -34.01 -5.40
CA LEU A 4 -14.38 -33.87 -4.67
C LEU A 4 -14.58 -34.33 -3.21
N SER A 5 -13.68 -35.17 -2.70
CA SER A 5 -13.79 -35.89 -1.42
C SER A 5 -13.23 -35.13 -0.20
N SER A 6 -13.32 -33.81 -0.13
CA SER A 6 -12.71 -33.05 0.97
C SER A 6 -13.35 -31.69 1.16
N ASN A 7 -13.69 -31.32 2.39
CA ASN A 7 -14.36 -30.06 2.74
C ASN A 7 -13.62 -28.86 2.12
N PHE A 8 -14.18 -28.29 1.06
CA PHE A 8 -13.57 -27.27 0.18
C PHE A 8 -13.46 -25.88 0.82
N LEU A 9 -13.78 -25.76 2.11
CA LEU A 9 -13.49 -24.56 2.90
C LEU A 9 -12.05 -24.68 3.36
N THR A 10 -11.14 -24.43 2.43
CA THR A 10 -9.70 -24.52 2.66
C THR A 10 -9.31 -23.50 3.74
N HIS A 11 -8.18 -23.70 4.41
CA HIS A 11 -7.64 -22.69 5.34
C HIS A 11 -7.57 -21.28 4.73
N ARG A 12 -7.50 -21.17 3.40
CA ARG A 12 -7.59 -19.91 2.66
C ARG A 12 -8.97 -19.25 2.76
N ASP A 13 -10.05 -20.01 2.65
CA ASP A 13 -11.42 -19.49 2.76
C ASP A 13 -11.76 -19.15 4.23
N ALA A 14 -11.26 -19.96 5.17
CA ALA A 14 -11.31 -19.64 6.61
C ALA A 14 -10.51 -18.37 6.96
N TRP A 15 -9.39 -18.13 6.29
CA TRP A 15 -8.60 -16.89 6.42
C TRP A 15 -9.26 -15.69 5.75
N ALA A 16 -9.96 -15.86 4.62
CA ALA A 16 -10.70 -14.77 3.99
C ALA A 16 -11.96 -14.36 4.80
N GLY A 17 -12.60 -15.31 5.48
CA GLY A 17 -13.77 -15.07 6.34
C GLY A 17 -13.49 -14.16 7.56
N THR A 18 -12.23 -13.98 7.97
CA THR A 18 -11.87 -12.99 9.00
C THR A 18 -11.77 -11.56 8.45
N PHE A 19 -11.59 -11.41 7.14
CA PHE A 19 -11.49 -10.10 6.49
C PHE A 19 -12.77 -9.65 5.79
N GLU A 20 -13.74 -10.55 5.56
CA GLU A 20 -14.98 -10.20 4.85
C GLU A 20 -15.75 -9.05 5.52
N HIS A 21 -15.91 -9.09 6.84
CA HIS A 21 -16.50 -7.98 7.58
C HIS A 21 -15.66 -6.68 7.48
N ILE A 22 -14.34 -6.81 7.45
CA ILE A 22 -13.42 -5.67 7.35
C ILE A 22 -13.51 -5.01 5.97
N VAL A 23 -13.62 -5.79 4.89
CA VAL A 23 -13.61 -5.31 3.51
C VAL A 23 -15.00 -4.96 3.00
N GLY A 24 -16.02 -5.71 3.42
CA GLY A 24 -17.39 -5.61 2.91
C GLY A 24 -18.31 -4.70 3.73
N ASP A 25 -18.19 -4.69 5.06
CA ASP A 25 -19.18 -4.06 5.94
C ASP A 25 -18.70 -2.75 6.58
N LEU A 26 -17.38 -2.54 6.71
CA LEU A 26 -16.84 -1.32 7.29
C LEU A 26 -17.09 -0.11 6.37
N THR A 27 -18.02 0.74 6.78
CA THR A 27 -18.29 2.05 6.14
C THR A 27 -17.38 3.16 6.68
N SER A 28 -16.68 2.91 7.78
CA SER A 28 -15.71 3.82 8.41
C SER A 28 -14.48 3.05 8.89
N PRO A 29 -13.31 3.70 9.01
CA PRO A 29 -12.12 3.09 9.60
C PRO A 29 -12.38 2.51 10.99
N ARG A 30 -11.63 1.47 11.38
CA ARG A 30 -11.74 0.93 12.74
C ARG A 30 -11.24 1.97 13.75
N THR A 31 -12.02 2.24 14.78
CA THR A 31 -11.74 3.27 15.80
C THR A 31 -10.75 2.80 16.87
N ASP A 32 -10.45 1.50 16.91
CA ASP A 32 -9.46 0.88 17.81
C ASP A 32 -8.03 0.93 17.22
N CYS A 33 -7.84 1.54 16.05
CA CYS A 33 -6.53 1.74 15.46
C CYS A 33 -5.87 2.99 16.06
N PRO A 34 -4.69 2.89 16.70
CA PRO A 34 -4.00 4.05 17.23
C PRO A 34 -3.37 4.85 16.09
N GLU A 35 -4.12 5.79 15.50
CA GLU A 35 -3.69 6.60 14.35
C GLU A 35 -2.35 7.33 14.58
N ASP A 36 -2.14 7.85 15.79
CA ASP A 36 -0.92 8.55 16.20
C ASP A 36 0.15 7.57 16.76
N GLY A 37 -0.15 6.28 16.78
CA GLY A 37 0.74 5.22 17.25
C GLY A 37 1.86 4.90 16.27
N LYS A 38 2.88 4.20 16.76
CA LYS A 38 3.93 3.63 15.90
C LYS A 38 3.35 2.51 15.04
N LEU A 39 3.98 2.28 13.90
CA LEU A 39 3.65 1.17 13.04
C LEU A 39 3.95 -0.18 13.70
N SER A 40 3.07 -1.14 13.45
CA SER A 40 3.43 -2.55 13.61
C SER A 40 4.43 -2.99 12.53
N GLU A 41 5.05 -4.15 12.71
CA GLU A 41 5.92 -4.76 11.70
C GLU A 41 5.22 -4.88 10.35
N PHE A 42 4.01 -5.45 10.33
CA PHE A 42 3.22 -5.59 9.11
C PHE A 42 2.88 -4.23 8.46
N GLN A 43 2.51 -3.22 9.24
CA GLN A 43 2.24 -1.88 8.70
C GLN A 43 3.51 -1.26 8.08
N SER A 44 4.68 -1.55 8.65
CA SER A 44 5.97 -1.11 8.14
C SER A 44 6.32 -1.79 6.82
N GLU A 45 6.06 -3.09 6.68
CA GLU A 45 6.23 -3.82 5.42
C GLU A 45 5.32 -3.28 4.30
N VAL A 46 4.07 -2.94 4.63
CA VAL A 46 3.14 -2.31 3.68
C VAL A 46 3.67 -0.95 3.20
N VAL A 47 4.24 -0.15 4.10
CA VAL A 47 4.87 1.13 3.75
C VAL A 47 6.10 0.92 2.85
N GLN A 48 6.93 -0.08 3.14
CA GLN A 48 8.09 -0.40 2.29
C GLN A 48 7.65 -0.84 0.88
N LEU A 49 6.59 -1.64 0.76
CA LEU A 49 6.01 -1.98 -0.54
C LEU A 49 5.49 -0.73 -1.27
N ALA A 50 4.80 0.16 -0.56
CA ALA A 50 4.35 1.43 -1.14
C ALA A 50 5.51 2.30 -1.62
N ALA A 51 6.66 2.27 -0.95
CA ALA A 51 7.86 2.99 -1.38
C ALA A 51 8.42 2.47 -2.71
N VAL A 52 8.32 1.16 -2.98
CA VAL A 52 8.64 0.60 -4.31
C VAL A 52 7.69 1.16 -5.37
N LEU A 53 6.38 1.15 -5.11
CA LEU A 53 5.38 1.71 -6.03
C LEU A 53 5.54 3.21 -6.25
N ASN A 54 6.04 3.95 -5.26
CA ASN A 54 6.29 5.38 -5.38
C ASN A 54 7.65 5.71 -6.03
N GLY A 55 8.54 4.71 -6.16
CA GLY A 55 9.91 4.91 -6.64
C GLY A 55 10.88 5.43 -5.58
N ASP A 56 10.50 5.46 -4.30
CA ASP A 56 11.30 6.00 -3.20
C ASP A 56 12.25 4.97 -2.58
N HIS A 57 12.17 3.71 -3.01
CA HIS A 57 12.97 2.60 -2.48
C HIS A 57 14.50 2.76 -2.63
N PHE A 58 14.95 3.70 -3.46
CA PHE A 58 16.37 4.08 -3.59
C PHE A 58 16.81 5.21 -2.64
N LEU A 59 15.87 5.86 -1.95
CA LEU A 59 16.21 6.94 -1.02
C LEU A 59 16.85 6.34 0.24
N SER A 60 17.94 6.95 0.70
CA SER A 60 18.70 6.50 1.88
C SER A 60 17.88 6.45 3.17
N SER A 61 16.73 7.12 3.21
CA SER A 61 15.80 7.13 4.35
C SER A 61 14.91 5.87 4.43
N PHE A 62 14.93 5.00 3.42
CA PHE A 62 14.30 3.69 3.45
C PHE A 62 15.37 2.60 3.57
N PRO A 63 15.12 1.49 4.31
CA PRO A 63 13.85 1.05 4.92
C PRO A 63 13.64 1.44 6.41
N ASP A 64 14.70 1.79 7.14
CA ASP A 64 14.67 1.87 8.61
C ASP A 64 14.22 3.24 9.17
N GLU A 65 14.48 4.36 8.49
CA GLU A 65 14.19 5.66 9.11
C GLU A 65 12.75 6.11 8.93
N MET A 66 12.15 5.85 7.77
CA MET A 66 10.81 6.37 7.50
C MET A 66 9.74 5.59 8.28
N SER A 67 9.81 4.26 8.28
CA SER A 67 8.84 3.39 8.97
C SER A 67 8.87 3.56 10.49
N ASN A 68 10.06 3.74 11.09
CA ASN A 68 10.22 3.90 12.53
C ASN A 68 9.85 5.30 13.05
N LYS A 69 9.80 6.32 12.17
CA LYS A 69 9.53 7.72 12.55
C LYS A 69 8.12 8.18 12.18
N MET A 70 7.35 7.39 11.44
CA MET A 70 5.98 7.74 11.03
C MET A 70 4.91 7.12 11.93
N SER A 71 3.81 7.86 12.09
CA SER A 71 2.57 7.39 12.69
C SER A 71 1.76 6.51 11.73
N VAL A 72 0.82 5.73 12.26
CA VAL A 72 -0.12 4.93 11.46
C VAL A 72 -0.89 5.80 10.45
N LYS A 73 -1.27 7.02 10.86
CA LYS A 73 -1.94 7.98 9.99
C LYS A 73 -1.08 8.44 8.82
N GLU A 74 0.18 8.82 9.09
CA GLU A 74 1.13 9.23 8.06
C GLU A 74 1.45 8.08 7.09
N ALA A 75 1.60 6.86 7.63
CA ALA A 75 1.77 5.65 6.82
C ALA A 75 0.59 5.41 5.88
N HIS A 76 -0.63 5.52 6.40
CA HIS A 76 -1.84 5.38 5.60
C HIS A 76 -1.91 6.38 4.45
N ASP A 77 -1.63 7.66 4.73
CA ASP A 77 -1.63 8.71 3.70
C ASP A 77 -0.52 8.47 2.66
N TYR A 78 0.67 8.04 3.08
CA TYR A 78 1.76 7.67 2.20
C TYR A 78 1.39 6.51 1.26
N VAL A 79 0.88 5.40 1.83
CA VAL A 79 0.47 4.21 1.07
C VAL A 79 -0.66 4.56 0.09
N ARG A 80 -1.67 5.30 0.54
CA ARG A 80 -2.77 5.75 -0.30
C ARG A 80 -2.27 6.60 -1.47
N GLY A 81 -1.36 7.54 -1.22
CA GLY A 81 -0.75 8.39 -2.23
C GLY A 81 0.07 7.59 -3.24
N ALA A 82 0.94 6.70 -2.77
CA ALA A 82 1.78 5.84 -3.60
C ALA A 82 0.96 4.95 -4.55
N VAL A 83 -0.03 4.23 -4.02
CA VAL A 83 -0.92 3.37 -4.81
C VAL A 83 -1.72 4.17 -5.83
N SER A 84 -2.29 5.31 -5.43
CA SER A 84 -3.05 6.17 -6.33
C SER A 84 -2.19 6.70 -7.48
N ARG A 85 -0.95 7.13 -7.17
CA ARG A 85 0.00 7.64 -8.16
C ARG A 85 0.43 6.53 -9.13
N PHE A 86 0.76 5.35 -8.62
CA PHE A 86 1.10 4.18 -9.43
C PHE A 86 -0.03 3.79 -10.37
N ILE A 87 -1.26 3.63 -9.86
CA ILE A 87 -2.43 3.27 -10.69
C ILE A 87 -2.69 4.32 -11.77
N ARG A 88 -2.56 5.62 -11.45
CA ARG A 88 -2.71 6.69 -12.44
C ARG A 88 -1.67 6.56 -13.54
N ALA A 89 -0.40 6.41 -13.18
CA ALA A 89 0.68 6.27 -14.15
C ALA A 89 0.50 5.01 -15.03
N SER A 90 0.08 3.88 -14.44
CA SER A 90 -0.24 2.66 -15.18
C SER A 90 -1.38 2.85 -16.18
N LYS A 91 -2.45 3.54 -15.79
CA LYS A 91 -3.56 3.87 -16.71
C LYS A 91 -3.11 4.80 -17.83
N GLU A 92 -2.24 5.76 -17.55
CA GLU A 92 -1.69 6.66 -18.56
C GLU A 92 -0.77 5.93 -19.53
N ALA A 93 0.10 5.03 -19.03
CA ALA A 93 0.97 4.20 -19.87
C ALA A 93 0.17 3.33 -20.85
N ILE A 94 -0.90 2.67 -20.37
CA ILE A 94 -1.80 1.88 -21.22
C ILE A 94 -2.44 2.76 -22.31
N LYS A 95 -2.93 3.95 -21.95
CA LYS A 95 -3.50 4.91 -22.92
C LYS A 95 -2.50 5.36 -23.98
N LEU A 96 -1.20 5.39 -23.64
CA LEU A 96 -0.11 5.74 -24.55
C LEU A 96 0.41 4.54 -25.37
N GLY A 97 -0.23 3.36 -25.25
CA GLY A 97 0.11 2.17 -26.02
C GLY A 97 1.08 1.21 -25.35
N ALA A 98 1.34 1.35 -24.04
CA ALA A 98 2.04 0.32 -23.29
C ALA A 98 1.20 -0.97 -23.22
N HIS A 99 1.88 -2.12 -23.19
CA HIS A 99 1.24 -3.41 -23.02
C HIS A 99 0.54 -3.50 -21.64
N GLU A 100 -0.61 -4.15 -21.55
CA GLU A 100 -1.39 -4.22 -20.30
C GLU A 100 -0.64 -4.90 -19.15
N SER A 101 0.27 -5.83 -19.48
CA SER A 101 1.15 -6.49 -18.49
C SER A 101 2.44 -5.72 -18.20
N ALA A 102 2.66 -4.55 -18.82
CA ALA A 102 3.83 -3.74 -18.55
C ALA A 102 3.73 -3.14 -17.15
N ILE A 103 4.80 -3.30 -16.35
CA ILE A 103 4.90 -2.68 -15.03
C ILE A 103 5.50 -1.29 -15.22
N VAL A 104 4.80 -0.26 -14.73
CA VAL A 104 5.31 1.10 -14.77
C VAL A 104 6.40 1.27 -13.71
N ASP A 105 7.59 1.64 -14.16
CA ASP A 105 8.66 2.04 -13.27
C ASP A 105 8.48 3.51 -12.86
N MET A 106 8.33 3.73 -11.56
CA MET A 106 8.06 5.04 -10.99
C MET A 106 9.35 5.66 -10.51
N ARG A 107 9.62 6.91 -10.92
CA ARG A 107 10.74 7.69 -10.37
C ARG A 107 10.31 8.39 -9.09
N SER A 108 11.20 8.46 -8.09
CA SER A 108 10.96 9.20 -6.85
C SER A 108 10.52 10.63 -7.20
N SER A 109 9.38 11.05 -6.66
CA SER A 109 8.95 12.44 -6.77
C SER A 109 9.68 13.25 -5.71
N LEU A 110 10.90 13.68 -6.02
CA LEU A 110 11.54 14.77 -5.28
C LEU A 110 10.74 16.05 -5.58
N THR A 111 9.61 16.24 -4.92
CA THR A 111 9.11 17.60 -4.74
C THR A 111 10.10 18.25 -3.80
N THR A 112 11.04 19.02 -4.33
CA THR A 112 11.76 20.02 -3.55
C THR A 112 10.70 20.84 -2.85
N ARG A 113 10.46 20.57 -1.56
CA ARG A 113 9.81 21.53 -0.69
C ARG A 113 10.80 22.69 -0.68
N SER A 114 10.54 23.74 -1.48
CA SER A 114 11.33 24.96 -1.41
C SER A 114 11.35 25.35 0.06
N SER A 115 12.50 25.17 0.70
CA SER A 115 12.74 25.77 2.01
C SER A 115 12.60 27.27 1.73
N ILE A 116 11.47 27.85 2.13
CA ILE A 116 11.35 29.30 2.19
C ILE A 116 12.36 29.69 3.27
N HIS A 117 13.53 30.09 2.82
CA HIS A 117 14.57 30.61 3.68
C HIS A 117 14.30 32.11 3.83
N ASN A 118 13.95 32.49 5.07
CA ASN A 118 13.63 33.81 5.62
C ASN A 118 12.31 34.47 5.18
#